data_AF-A0ABD2MV02-F1
#
_entry.id   AF-A0ABD2MV02-F1
#
_cell.length_a   1.000
_cell.length_b   1.000
_cell.length_c   1.000
_cell.angle_alpha   90.00
_cell.angle_beta   90.00
_cell.angle_gamma   90.00
#
_symmetry.space_group_name_H-M   'P 1'
#
loop_
_entity.id
_entity.type
_entity.pdbx_description
1 polymer ?
#
loop_
_entity_poly.entity_id
_entity_poly.type
_entity_poly.pdbx_seq_one_letter_code
_entity_poly.pdbx_strand_id
1 'polypeptide(L)'
;ITRYPGVDIGSDHNTLVADIEVNLKTIKRIRIPKKDTTRLQDSETRDKTTKDLNSKLNALTRSSSNNVDMQWNRLKKTINKVCLQNLNTIMNITKKRWMTTEILELMVKRRMAKNEPTTYIQLQNSIKGKQLGTTLDTYSPWKSLWRGIHKSPLVPGNP
;
A
#
# COMPACT_ATOMS: atom_id res chain seq x y z
N ILE A 1 35.39 45.63 15.47
CA ILE A 1 34.13 46.07 16.13
C ILE A 1 33.17 46.50 15.03
N THR A 2 31.93 45.95 15.03
CA THR A 2 30.69 46.38 14.32
C THR A 2 30.69 46.44 12.78
N ARG A 3 29.75 45.87 12.00
CA ARG A 3 28.35 45.41 12.14
C ARG A 3 28.02 44.37 11.03
N TYR A 4 27.21 43.34 11.30
CA TYR A 4 26.21 42.75 10.34
C TYR A 4 24.96 43.68 10.35
N PRO A 5 23.98 43.72 9.41
CA PRO A 5 23.48 42.68 8.47
C PRO A 5 22.99 43.21 7.08
N GLY A 6 22.50 42.33 6.20
CA GLY A 6 21.53 42.70 5.16
C GLY A 6 22.09 43.23 3.83
N VAL A 7 21.63 42.62 2.74
CA VAL A 7 21.67 43.17 1.38
C VAL A 7 20.91 44.49 1.38
N ASP A 8 21.63 45.60 1.48
CA ASP A 8 21.15 46.93 1.10
C ASP A 8 22.28 47.59 0.28
N ILE A 9 22.43 47.11 -0.94
CA ILE A 9 23.25 47.78 -1.96
C ILE A 9 22.35 48.89 -2.51
N GLY A 10 22.78 50.14 -2.37
CA GLY A 10 22.07 51.36 -2.80
C GLY A 10 21.74 51.38 -4.28
N SER A 11 20.75 50.59 -4.65
CA SER A 11 20.03 50.63 -5.92
C SER A 11 19.12 51.85 -5.88
N ASP A 12 19.12 52.65 -6.93
CA ASP A 12 18.20 53.77 -7.14
C ASP A 12 16.75 53.31 -7.42
N HIS A 13 16.52 51.99 -7.41
CA HIS A 13 15.21 51.36 -7.57
C HIS A 13 14.62 50.91 -6.23
N ASN A 14 13.38 51.34 -5.96
CA ASN A 14 12.59 50.86 -4.83
C ASN A 14 12.16 49.41 -5.04
N THR A 15 12.56 48.52 -4.13
CA THR A 15 12.15 47.12 -4.13
C THR A 15 10.66 47.01 -3.83
N LEU A 16 9.89 46.44 -4.76
CA LEU A 16 8.50 46.07 -4.52
C LEU A 16 8.45 44.66 -3.93
N VAL A 17 7.96 44.57 -2.70
CA VAL A 17 7.70 43.29 -2.02
C VAL A 17 6.19 43.09 -2.00
N ALA A 18 5.74 41.93 -2.46
CA ALA A 18 4.34 41.54 -2.43
C ALA A 18 4.20 40.14 -1.85
N ASP A 19 3.27 40.00 -0.90
CA ASP A 19 2.84 38.70 -0.41
C ASP A 19 1.75 38.16 -1.34
N ILE A 20 2.03 37.03 -1.98
CA ILE A 20 1.11 36.42 -2.95
C ILE A 20 0.64 35.08 -2.40
N GLU A 21 -0.66 34.99 -2.13
CA GLU A 21 -1.32 33.73 -1.80
C GLU A 21 -2.07 33.21 -3.04
N VAL A 22 -1.74 32.00 -3.49
CA VAL A 22 -2.36 31.38 -4.67
C VAL A 22 -2.91 30.00 -4.34
N ASN A 23 -4.18 29.80 -4.68
CA ASN A 23 -4.84 28.50 -4.58
C ASN A 23 -4.53 27.66 -5.82
N LEU A 24 -3.75 26.59 -5.64
CA LEU A 24 -3.39 25.67 -6.72
C LEU A 24 -4.43 24.57 -6.88
N LYS A 25 -4.72 24.19 -8.13
CA LYS A 25 -5.59 23.06 -8.44
C LYS A 25 -4.99 21.75 -7.93
N THR A 26 -5.75 21.00 -7.14
CA THR A 26 -5.34 19.65 -6.73
C THR A 26 -5.37 18.70 -7.92
N ILE A 27 -4.21 18.15 -8.27
CA ILE A 27 -4.12 17.09 -9.29
C ILE A 27 -4.63 15.79 -8.66
N LYS A 28 -5.79 15.30 -9.11
CA LYS A 28 -6.29 13.98 -8.73
C LYS A 28 -5.34 12.92 -9.29
N ARG A 29 -4.63 12.20 -8.41
CA ARG A 29 -3.81 11.05 -8.82
C ARG A 29 -4.71 9.96 -9.40
N ILE A 30 -4.48 9.61 -10.67
CA ILE A 30 -5.13 8.45 -11.29
C ILE A 30 -4.68 7.21 -10.51
N ARG A 31 -5.64 6.48 -9.93
CA ARG A 31 -5.33 5.20 -9.27
C ARG A 31 -5.02 4.17 -10.34
N ILE A 32 -3.74 3.84 -10.50
CA ILE A 32 -3.34 2.76 -11.38
C ILE A 32 -3.73 1.44 -10.70
N PRO A 33 -4.48 0.57 -11.39
CA PRO A 33 -4.82 -0.73 -10.85
C PRO A 33 -3.58 -1.54 -10.50
N LYS A 34 -3.55 -2.09 -9.28
CA LYS A 34 -2.47 -2.98 -8.86
C LYS A 34 -2.67 -4.36 -9.49
N LYS A 35 -1.58 -4.94 -9.98
CA LYS A 35 -1.52 -6.32 -10.49
C LYS A 35 -1.41 -7.28 -9.31
N ASP A 36 -2.12 -8.40 -9.36
CA ASP A 36 -2.06 -9.40 -8.30
C ASP A 36 -0.85 -10.32 -8.47
N THR A 37 0.24 -10.02 -7.76
CA THR A 37 1.44 -10.87 -7.80
C THR A 37 1.28 -12.16 -7.00
N THR A 38 0.26 -12.28 -6.13
CA THR A 38 0.04 -13.53 -5.36
C THR A 38 -0.35 -14.69 -6.27
N ARG A 39 -0.98 -14.39 -7.41
CA ARG A 39 -1.29 -15.40 -8.43
C ARG A 39 -0.07 -16.06 -9.05
N LEU A 40 1.13 -15.49 -8.92
CA LEU A 40 2.37 -16.13 -9.37
C LEU A 40 2.85 -17.23 -8.43
N GLN A 41 2.23 -17.39 -7.25
CA GLN A 41 2.47 -18.53 -6.36
C GLN A 41 1.85 -19.82 -6.93
N ASP A 42 0.78 -19.69 -7.71
CA ASP A 42 0.20 -20.80 -8.47
C ASP A 42 1.10 -21.16 -9.66
N SER A 43 1.50 -22.43 -9.75
CA SER A 43 2.46 -22.90 -10.74
C SER A 43 1.91 -22.79 -12.16
N GLU A 44 0.62 -23.07 -12.37
CA GLU A 44 -0.03 -22.97 -13.67
C GLU A 44 -0.04 -21.52 -14.17
N THR A 45 -0.49 -20.59 -13.33
CA THR A 45 -0.51 -19.16 -13.66
C THR A 45 0.90 -18.63 -13.92
N ARG A 46 1.89 -19.04 -13.13
CA ARG A 46 3.30 -18.65 -13.32
C ARG A 46 3.85 -19.13 -14.66
N ASP A 47 3.65 -20.39 -15.00
CA ASP A 47 4.21 -20.99 -16.21
C ASP A 47 3.54 -20.40 -17.46
N LYS A 48 2.22 -20.19 -17.40
CA LYS A 48 1.46 -19.51 -18.46
C LYS A 48 1.96 -18.08 -18.68
N THR A 49 2.13 -17.31 -17.59
CA THR A 49 2.61 -15.93 -17.67
C THR A 49 4.03 -15.86 -18.22
N THR A 50 4.90 -16.77 -17.80
CA THR A 50 6.30 -16.85 -18.25
C THR A 50 6.39 -17.18 -19.73
N LYS A 51 5.64 -18.18 -20.21
CA LYS A 51 5.59 -18.55 -21.63
C LYS A 51 5.09 -17.40 -22.51
N ASP A 52 3.99 -16.76 -22.10
CA ASP A 52 3.38 -15.66 -22.86
C ASP A 52 4.29 -14.42 -22.90
N LEU A 53 4.94 -14.10 -21.79
CA LEU A 53 5.90 -12.98 -21.70
C LEU A 53 7.12 -13.24 -22.59
N ASN A 54 7.75 -14.40 -22.48
CA ASN A 54 8.93 -14.74 -23.28
C ASN A 54 8.62 -14.75 -24.78
N SER A 55 7.47 -15.31 -25.18
CA SER A 55 7.03 -15.30 -26.58
C SER A 55 6.91 -13.88 -27.13
N LYS A 56 6.21 -13.00 -26.41
CA LYS A 56 5.98 -11.61 -26.84
C LYS A 56 7.25 -10.75 -26.80
N LEU A 57 8.14 -10.97 -25.83
CA LEU A 57 9.42 -10.28 -25.77
C LEU A 57 10.36 -10.70 -26.90
N ASN A 58 10.44 -12.00 -27.20
CA ASN A 58 11.25 -12.49 -28.31
C ASN A 58 10.77 -11.95 -29.66
N ALA A 59 9.46 -11.78 -29.85
CA ALA A 59 8.92 -11.11 -31.03
C ALA A 59 9.33 -9.64 -31.10
N LEU A 60 9.40 -8.94 -29.96
CA LEU A 60 9.80 -7.54 -29.89
C LEU A 60 11.27 -7.32 -30.22
N THR A 61 12.15 -8.19 -29.73
CA THR A 61 13.60 -8.12 -29.98
C THR A 61 13.93 -8.32 -31.47
N ARG A 62 13.12 -9.11 -32.18
CA ARG A 62 13.26 -9.31 -33.63
C ARG A 62 12.83 -8.10 -34.46
N SER A 63 11.94 -7.25 -33.93
CA SER A 63 11.55 -5.99 -34.56
C SER A 63 12.51 -4.87 -34.12
N SER A 64 13.65 -4.72 -34.81
CA SER A 64 14.54 -3.57 -34.54
C SER A 64 13.88 -2.28 -35.02
N SER A 65 13.77 -1.30 -34.13
CA SER A 65 13.47 0.09 -34.50
C SER A 65 14.58 0.96 -33.95
N ASN A 66 15.14 1.85 -34.76
CA ASN A 66 16.28 2.70 -34.36
C ASN A 66 15.94 3.74 -33.28
N ASN A 67 14.66 3.85 -32.88
CA ASN A 67 14.21 4.77 -31.85
C ASN A 67 14.01 4.03 -30.52
N VAL A 68 14.87 4.37 -29.54
CA VAL A 68 14.89 3.79 -28.19
C VAL A 68 13.58 4.05 -27.43
N ASP A 69 12.98 5.24 -27.55
CA ASP A 69 11.72 5.57 -26.86
C ASP A 69 10.55 4.72 -27.36
N MET A 70 10.53 4.44 -28.68
CA MET A 70 9.53 3.54 -29.25
C MET A 70 9.72 2.11 -28.76
N GLN A 71 10.97 1.61 -28.68
CA GLN A 71 11.25 0.28 -28.15
C GLN A 71 10.84 0.16 -26.69
N TRP A 72 11.19 1.16 -25.87
CA TRP A 72 10.83 1.21 -24.45
C TRP A 72 9.31 1.21 -24.25
N ASN A 73 8.59 2.05 -25.00
CA ASN A 73 7.14 2.11 -24.92
C ASN A 73 6.47 0.80 -25.34
N ARG A 74 7.01 0.14 -26.37
CA ARG A 74 6.54 -1.19 -26.80
C ARG A 74 6.78 -2.24 -25.71
N LEU A 75 7.97 -2.28 -25.13
CA LEU A 75 8.32 -3.19 -24.03
C LEU A 75 7.36 -3.02 -22.85
N LYS A 76 7.19 -1.78 -22.39
CA LYS A 76 6.30 -1.44 -21.28
C LYS A 76 4.85 -1.85 -21.56
N LYS A 77 4.35 -1.57 -22.77
CA LYS A 77 3.00 -1.97 -23.19
C LYS A 77 2.84 -3.49 -23.20
N THR A 78 3.82 -4.22 -23.72
CA THR A 78 3.81 -5.69 -23.76
C THR A 78 3.75 -6.30 -22.36
N ILE A 79 4.63 -5.87 -21.45
CA ILE A 79 4.63 -6.35 -20.06
C ILE A 79 3.30 -6.02 -19.39
N ASN A 80 2.78 -4.80 -19.55
CA ASN A 80 1.50 -4.42 -18.97
C ASN A 80 0.35 -5.25 -19.52
N LYS A 81 0.30 -5.52 -20.83
CA LYS A 81 -0.73 -6.34 -21.45
C LYS A 81 -0.71 -7.77 -20.93
N VAL A 82 0.47 -8.41 -20.87
CA VAL A 82 0.63 -9.77 -20.34
C VAL A 82 0.19 -9.85 -18.88
N CYS A 83 0.61 -8.89 -18.06
CA CYS A 83 0.18 -8.84 -16.67
C CYS A 83 -1.32 -8.60 -16.53
N LEU A 84 -1.94 -7.76 -17.37
CA LEU A 84 -3.38 -7.54 -17.31
C LEU A 84 -4.16 -8.82 -17.66
N GLN A 85 -3.69 -9.57 -18.65
CA GLN A 85 -4.32 -10.81 -19.09
C GLN A 85 -4.17 -11.94 -18.06
N ASN A 86 -2.99 -12.08 -17.44
CA ASN A 86 -2.69 -13.22 -16.58
C ASN A 86 -2.85 -12.92 -15.07
N LEU A 87 -2.65 -11.67 -14.65
CA LEU A 87 -2.60 -11.25 -13.23
C LEU A 87 -3.77 -10.32 -12.87
N ASN A 88 -4.93 -10.51 -13.52
CA ASN A 88 -6.17 -9.74 -13.43
C ASN A 88 -6.16 -8.64 -12.36
N THR A 89 -6.37 -7.40 -12.79
CA THR A 89 -6.52 -6.25 -11.91
C THR A 89 -7.52 -6.56 -10.81
N ILE A 90 -7.05 -6.54 -9.56
CA ILE A 90 -7.91 -6.68 -8.40
C ILE A 90 -8.86 -5.49 -8.40
N MET A 91 -10.07 -5.66 -8.90
CA MET A 91 -11.08 -4.62 -8.80
C MET A 91 -11.75 -4.60 -7.42
N ASN A 92 -11.64 -5.66 -6.61
CA ASN A 92 -12.44 -5.76 -5.38
C ASN A 92 -11.82 -6.62 -4.24
N ILE A 93 -10.56 -6.43 -3.85
CA ILE A 93 -10.12 -6.91 -2.52
C ILE A 93 -10.43 -5.83 -1.49
N THR A 94 -11.72 -5.68 -1.16
CA THR A 94 -12.18 -4.87 -0.03
C THR A 94 -11.97 -5.61 1.30
N LYS A 95 -11.68 -6.91 1.27
CA LYS A 95 -11.42 -7.73 2.46
C LYS A 95 -9.92 -7.86 2.68
N LYS A 96 -9.42 -7.35 3.81
CA LYS A 96 -8.01 -7.48 4.21
C LYS A 96 -7.61 -8.97 4.20
N ARG A 97 -6.42 -9.34 3.73
CA ARG A 97 -5.98 -10.75 3.59
C ARG A 97 -6.04 -11.55 4.91
N TRP A 98 -5.89 -10.89 6.05
CA TRP A 98 -6.05 -11.51 7.37
C TRP A 98 -7.51 -11.76 7.78
N MET A 99 -8.51 -11.28 7.04
CA MET A 99 -9.93 -11.39 7.37
C MET A 99 -10.52 -12.67 6.76
N THR A 100 -10.06 -13.81 7.26
CA THR A 100 -10.59 -15.14 6.90
C THR A 100 -11.98 -15.36 7.50
N THR A 101 -12.76 -16.29 6.94
CA THR A 101 -14.06 -16.72 7.49
C THR A 101 -13.94 -17.15 8.95
N GLU A 102 -12.89 -17.90 9.27
CA GLU A 102 -12.58 -18.32 10.63
C GLU A 102 -12.37 -17.13 11.60
N ILE A 103 -11.64 -16.09 11.18
CA ILE A 103 -11.44 -14.90 12.02
C ILE A 103 -12.75 -14.13 12.20
N LEU A 104 -13.61 -14.08 11.17
CA LEU A 104 -14.94 -13.48 11.28
C LEU A 104 -15.81 -14.24 12.29
N GLU A 105 -15.80 -15.57 12.27
CA GLU A 105 -16.51 -16.40 13.26
C GLU A 105 -15.98 -16.17 14.68
N LEU A 106 -14.65 -16.09 14.85
CA LEU A 106 -14.04 -15.76 16.14
C LEU A 106 -14.44 -14.36 16.63
N MET A 107 -14.54 -13.38 15.73
CA MET A 107 -15.02 -12.03 16.08
C MET A 107 -16.47 -12.03 16.55
N VAL A 108 -17.33 -12.86 15.93
CA VAL A 108 -18.73 -13.06 16.37
C VAL A 108 -18.77 -13.71 17.75
N LYS A 109 -18.05 -14.81 17.96
CA LYS A 109 -17.95 -15.48 19.27
C LYS A 109 -17.45 -14.53 20.36
N ARG A 110 -16.42 -13.72 20.06
CA ARG A 110 -15.90 -12.70 20.98
C ARG A 110 -16.94 -11.62 21.32
N ARG A 111 -17.78 -11.24 20.36
CA ARG A 111 -18.87 -10.26 20.58
C ARG A 111 -19.92 -10.83 21.54
N MET A 112 -20.23 -12.12 21.46
CA MET A 112 -21.15 -12.79 22.38
C MET A 112 -20.56 -12.92 23.79
N ALA A 113 -19.24 -13.17 23.89
CA ALA A 113 -18.51 -13.30 25.15
C ALA A 113 -18.18 -11.96 25.86
N LYS A 114 -18.84 -10.85 25.53
CA LYS A 114 -18.48 -9.52 26.06
C LYS A 114 -18.58 -9.43 27.59
N ASN A 115 -19.47 -10.20 28.20
CA ASN A 115 -19.73 -10.20 29.64
C ASN A 115 -18.91 -11.25 30.41
N GLU A 116 -18.08 -12.04 29.72
CA GLU A 116 -17.25 -13.09 30.30
C GLU A 116 -15.76 -12.80 30.01
N PRO A 117 -15.02 -12.19 30.96
CA PRO A 117 -13.69 -11.66 30.71
C PRO A 117 -12.66 -12.71 30.26
N THR A 118 -12.72 -13.91 30.83
CA THR A 118 -11.78 -15.01 30.56
C THR A 118 -11.89 -15.49 29.11
N THR A 119 -13.10 -15.82 28.66
CA THR A 119 -13.37 -16.29 27.29
C THR A 119 -13.16 -15.17 26.27
N TYR A 120 -13.50 -13.93 26.61
CA TYR A 120 -13.20 -12.77 25.76
C TYR A 120 -11.70 -12.63 25.47
N ILE A 121 -10.85 -12.71 26.49
CA ILE A 121 -9.40 -12.58 26.36
C ILE A 121 -8.82 -13.74 25.55
N GLN A 122 -9.28 -14.97 25.80
CA GLN A 122 -8.86 -16.15 25.04
C GLN A 122 -9.19 -15.99 23.54
N LEU A 123 -10.42 -15.59 23.21
CA LEU A 123 -10.85 -15.35 21.83
C LEU A 123 -10.05 -14.20 21.17
N GLN A 124 -9.77 -13.13 21.91
CA GLN A 124 -8.95 -12.03 21.43
C GLN A 124 -7.51 -12.46 21.12
N ASN A 125 -6.91 -13.31 21.96
CA ASN A 125 -5.57 -13.84 21.75
C ASN A 125 -5.53 -14.80 20.54
N SER A 126 -6.55 -15.63 20.37
CA SER A 126 -6.70 -16.50 19.19
C SER A 126 -6.81 -15.71 17.88
N ILE A 127 -7.59 -14.61 17.87
CA ILE A 127 -7.68 -13.71 16.71
C ILE A 127 -6.32 -13.08 16.41
N LYS A 128 -5.62 -12.57 17.43
CA LYS A 128 -4.27 -12.00 17.27
C LYS A 128 -3.28 -13.02 16.74
N GLY A 129 -3.28 -14.24 17.26
CA GLY A 129 -2.40 -15.32 16.82
C GLY A 129 -2.59 -15.66 15.34
N LYS A 130 -3.86 -15.80 14.91
CA LYS A 130 -4.19 -16.07 13.50
C LYS A 130 -3.91 -14.91 12.56
N GLN A 131 -4.10 -13.67 13.02
CA GLN A 131 -3.65 -12.47 12.29
C GLN A 131 -2.13 -12.42 12.15
N LEU A 132 -1.38 -12.77 13.19
CA LEU A 132 0.08 -12.81 13.16
C LEU A 132 0.60 -13.89 12.19
N GLY A 133 0.02 -15.10 12.23
CA GLY A 133 0.34 -16.19 11.30
C GLY A 133 0.06 -15.86 9.83
N THR A 134 -1.05 -15.17 9.55
CA THR A 134 -1.39 -14.71 8.18
C THR A 134 -0.57 -13.52 7.71
N THR A 135 -0.03 -12.70 8.62
CA THR A 135 0.83 -11.56 8.29
C THR A 135 2.31 -11.89 8.13
N LEU A 136 2.77 -13.10 8.47
CA LEU A 136 4.15 -13.52 8.19
C LEU A 136 4.47 -13.58 6.68
N ASP A 137 3.45 -13.59 5.83
CA ASP A 137 3.57 -13.44 4.37
C ASP A 137 3.63 -11.97 3.88
N THR A 138 3.42 -10.98 4.74
CA THR A 138 3.49 -9.56 4.37
C THR A 138 4.11 -8.71 5.48
N TYR A 139 5.39 -8.41 5.33
CA TYR A 139 6.10 -7.45 6.18
C TYR A 139 5.35 -6.10 6.16
N SER A 140 4.74 -5.71 7.28
CA SER A 140 4.03 -4.44 7.44
C SER A 140 4.65 -3.65 8.61
N PRO A 141 5.32 -2.51 8.35
CA PRO A 141 6.09 -1.75 9.34
C PRO A 141 5.27 -1.16 10.52
N TRP A 142 3.94 -1.25 10.49
CA TRP A 142 3.06 -0.52 11.41
C TRP A 142 2.68 -1.27 12.70
N LYS A 143 3.25 -2.46 12.94
CA LYS A 143 2.96 -3.25 14.16
C LYS A 143 3.47 -2.60 15.45
N SER A 144 4.34 -1.58 15.37
CA SER A 144 4.81 -0.80 16.52
C SER A 144 3.78 0.22 17.04
N LEU A 145 2.78 0.62 16.25
CA LEU A 145 1.84 1.69 16.63
C LEU A 145 0.65 1.22 17.48
N TRP A 146 0.34 -0.09 17.47
CA TRP A 146 -0.86 -0.64 18.15
C TRP A 146 -0.64 -1.06 19.61
N ARG A 147 0.59 -0.97 20.15
CA ARG A 147 0.85 -1.30 21.56
C ARG A 147 0.55 -0.15 22.54
N GLY A 148 0.17 1.03 22.05
CA GLY A 148 0.11 2.25 22.86
C GLY A 148 -1.28 2.77 23.29
N ILE A 149 -2.39 2.14 22.89
CA ILE A 149 -3.73 2.68 23.18
C ILE A 149 -4.57 1.61 23.88
N HIS A 150 -5.00 1.93 25.11
CA HIS A 150 -5.75 1.12 26.09
C HIS A 150 -4.94 0.30 27.09
N LYS A 151 -4.33 1.02 28.04
CA LYS A 151 -4.43 0.63 29.46
C LYS A 151 -5.11 1.78 30.21
N SER A 152 -6.43 1.75 30.31
CA SER A 152 -7.13 2.50 31.35
C SER A 152 -7.16 1.58 32.59
N PRO A 153 -6.69 2.01 33.77
CA PRO A 153 -6.80 1.21 34.98
C PRO A 153 -8.27 1.05 35.35
N LEU A 154 -8.68 -0.17 35.69
CA LEU A 154 -9.95 -0.40 36.39
C LEU A 154 -9.81 0.23 37.78
N VAL A 155 -10.61 1.26 38.04
CA VAL A 155 -10.75 1.87 39.36
C VAL A 155 -11.51 0.89 40.26
N PRO A 156 -10.99 0.50 41.43
CA PRO A 156 -11.78 -0.22 42.43
C PRO A 156 -12.48 0.77 43.36
N GLY A 157 -13.74 0.49 43.69
CA GLY A 157 -14.55 1.23 44.68
C GLY A 157 -15.89 0.51 44.83
N ASN A 158 -16.00 -0.59 45.59
CA ASN A 158 -16.08 -0.77 47.05
C ASN A 158 -17.51 -0.47 47.61
N PRO A 159 -17.93 -1.14 48.71
CA PRO A 159 -19.16 -1.92 48.85
C PRO A 159 -20.47 -1.15 48.91
#